data_AF-A0AA37UXI6-F1
#
_entry.id   AF-A0AA37UXI6-F1
#
_cell.length_a   1.000
_cell.length_b   1.000
_cell.length_c   1.000
_cell.angle_alpha   90.00
_cell.angle_beta   90.00
_cell.angle_gamma   90.00
#
_symmetry.space_group_name_H-M   'P 1'
#
loop_
_entity.id
_entity.type
_entity.pdbx_description
1 polymer ?
#
loop_
_entity_poly.entity_id
_entity_poly.type
_entity_poly.pdbx_seq_one_letter_code
_entity_poly.pdbx_strand_id
1 'polypeptide(L)'
;MWVVIGLGFVTAAVAGGSPVLSVGGLHVGLGGSLHFLRMTALTILLLALGALVSWTTNVAEIGPALATLGRPAKIFRIPVDEWAAALALALRAFPMLIEEFQVLYAARRLRPTAEPRSRKARRRQQGREVIDLLATAMVVTLRRADEMGDAITARGGAGQLSASPARPKLADWVTLGLFVTAGAASVAIDTILHIASIK
;
A
#
# COMPACT_ATOMS: atom_id res chain seq x y z
N MET A 1 -0.57 17.74 -14.71
CA MET A 1 0.10 17.78 -13.39
C MET A 1 0.67 19.16 -13.09
N TRP A 2 1.62 19.67 -13.89
CA TRP A 2 2.21 21.01 -13.71
C TRP A 2 1.20 22.16 -13.67
N VAL A 3 0.16 22.11 -14.51
CA VAL A 3 -0.93 23.10 -14.53
C VAL A 3 -1.71 23.13 -13.20
N VAL A 4 -1.94 21.97 -12.58
CA VAL A 4 -2.67 21.88 -11.29
C VAL A 4 -1.81 22.39 -10.14
N ILE A 5 -0.50 22.09 -10.16
CA ILE A 5 0.45 22.60 -9.16
C ILE A 5 0.59 24.13 -9.29
N GLY A 6 0.70 24.64 -10.51
CA GLY A 6 0.75 26.08 -10.77
C GLY A 6 -0.53 26.80 -10.35
N LEU A 7 -1.71 26.23 -10.67
CA LEU A 7 -2.99 26.78 -10.23
C LEU A 7 -3.11 26.77 -8.69
N GLY A 8 -2.70 25.68 -8.03
CA GLY A 8 -2.70 25.57 -6.57
C GLY A 8 -1.76 26.56 -5.89
N PHE A 9 -0.60 26.84 -6.48
CA PHE A 9 0.33 27.85 -5.98
C PHE A 9 -0.26 29.26 -6.09
N VAL A 10 -0.91 29.57 -7.21
CA VAL A 10 -1.55 30.88 -7.43
C VAL A 10 -2.74 31.08 -6.49
N THR A 11 -3.61 30.08 -6.31
CA THR A 11 -4.73 30.19 -5.37
C THR A 11 -4.27 30.30 -3.93
N ALA A 12 -3.19 29.61 -3.55
CA ALA A 12 -2.59 29.72 -2.22
C ALA A 12 -1.90 31.08 -2.00
N ALA A 13 -1.31 31.67 -3.03
CA ALA A 13 -0.77 33.03 -2.95
C ALA A 13 -1.88 34.09 -2.78
N VAL A 14 -3.03 33.89 -3.43
CA VAL A 14 -4.22 34.76 -3.28
C VAL A 14 -4.87 34.62 -1.91
N ALA A 15 -4.79 33.44 -1.29
CA ALA A 15 -5.33 33.20 0.06
C ALA A 15 -4.57 33.97 1.18
N GLY A 16 -3.38 34.51 0.89
CA GLY A 16 -2.62 35.34 1.82
C GLY A 16 -2.05 34.57 3.03
N GLY A 17 -1.57 35.32 4.04
CA GLY A 17 -0.98 34.78 5.27
C GLY A 17 0.37 35.42 5.61
N SER A 18 0.70 35.47 6.90
CA SER A 18 2.02 35.91 7.38
C SER A 18 3.10 34.89 6.98
N PRO A 19 4.30 35.29 6.54
CA PRO A 19 4.82 36.67 6.41
C PRO A 19 4.31 37.40 5.16
N VAL A 20 4.10 38.71 5.26
CA VAL A 20 3.60 39.57 4.17
C VAL A 20 4.76 40.34 3.58
N LEU A 21 4.97 40.26 2.27
CA LEU A 21 5.89 41.15 1.57
C LEU A 21 5.12 42.37 1.06
N SER A 22 5.53 43.56 1.49
CA SER A 22 5.06 44.83 0.95
C SER A 22 5.96 45.23 -0.21
N VAL A 23 5.51 45.04 -1.45
CA VAL A 23 6.18 45.56 -2.63
C VAL A 23 5.24 46.57 -3.29
N GLY A 24 5.63 47.85 -3.27
CA GLY A 24 4.97 48.92 -4.04
C GLY A 24 3.47 49.09 -3.78
N GLY A 25 3.01 49.02 -2.52
CA GLY A 25 1.60 49.25 -2.15
C GLY A 25 0.67 48.04 -2.30
N LEU A 26 1.20 46.88 -2.75
CA LEU A 26 0.46 45.62 -2.79
C LEU A 26 0.95 44.69 -1.66
N HIS A 27 0.06 44.38 -0.71
CA HIS A 27 0.35 43.44 0.39
C HIS A 27 0.12 42.00 -0.07
N VAL A 28 1.18 41.30 -0.48
CA VAL A 28 1.09 39.89 -0.87
C VAL A 28 1.53 39.02 0.31
N GLY A 29 0.60 38.25 0.87
CA GLY A 29 0.88 37.28 1.93
C GLY A 29 1.58 36.05 1.36
N LEU A 30 2.83 35.81 1.75
CA LEU A 30 3.59 34.61 1.36
C LEU A 30 3.21 33.37 2.18
N GLY A 31 2.44 33.51 3.25
CA GLY A 31 2.08 32.39 4.13
C GLY A 31 1.40 31.26 3.37
N GLY A 32 0.38 31.56 2.57
CA GLY A 32 -0.36 30.56 1.81
C GLY A 32 0.49 29.82 0.77
N SER A 33 1.35 30.52 0.03
CA SER A 33 2.24 29.90 -0.96
C SER A 33 3.33 29.03 -0.29
N LEU A 34 3.85 29.44 0.87
CA LEU A 34 4.78 28.62 1.66
C LEU A 34 4.12 27.36 2.22
N HIS A 35 2.90 27.46 2.75
CA HIS A 35 2.14 26.30 3.21
C HIS A 35 1.83 25.32 2.08
N PHE A 36 1.43 25.84 0.92
CA PHE A 36 1.19 25.03 -0.27
C PHE A 36 2.47 24.31 -0.73
N LEU A 37 3.61 25.00 -0.75
CA LEU A 37 4.88 24.40 -1.12
C LEU A 37 5.30 23.31 -0.13
N ARG A 38 5.13 23.55 1.19
CA ARG A 38 5.40 22.56 2.24
C ARG A 38 4.55 21.30 2.07
N MET A 39 3.23 21.45 1.84
CA MET A 39 2.33 20.31 1.65
C MET A 39 2.63 19.55 0.36
N THR A 40 2.97 20.26 -0.71
CA THR A 40 3.37 19.66 -1.99
C THR A 40 4.66 18.86 -1.83
N ALA A 41 5.67 19.43 -1.19
CA ALA A 41 6.94 18.75 -0.90
C ALA A 41 6.73 17.50 -0.03
N LEU A 42 5.90 17.59 1.02
CA LEU A 42 5.55 16.44 1.87
C LEU A 42 4.86 15.34 1.07
N THR A 43 3.92 15.70 0.19
CA THR A 43 3.23 14.73 -0.68
C THR A 43 4.20 14.01 -1.60
N ILE A 44 5.09 14.75 -2.28
CA ILE A 44 6.12 14.17 -3.15
C ILE A 44 7.04 13.25 -2.34
N LEU A 45 7.45 13.66 -1.15
CA LEU A 45 8.30 12.86 -0.27
C LEU A 45 7.61 11.55 0.15
N LEU A 46 6.34 11.60 0.58
CA LEU A 46 5.58 10.40 0.93
C LEU A 46 5.41 9.44 -0.25
N LEU A 47 5.12 9.97 -1.44
CA LEU A 47 5.01 9.17 -2.65
C LEU A 47 6.35 8.52 -3.03
N ALA A 48 7.45 9.28 -2.95
CA ALA A 48 8.79 8.78 -3.24
C ALA A 48 9.21 7.69 -2.25
N LEU A 49 8.93 7.86 -0.95
CA LEU A 49 9.17 6.85 0.08
C LEU A 49 8.35 5.59 -0.18
N GLY A 50 7.06 5.72 -0.50
CA GLY A 50 6.20 4.57 -0.84
C GLY A 50 6.69 3.82 -2.07
N ALA A 51 7.11 4.53 -3.12
CA ALA A 51 7.69 3.93 -4.31
C ALA A 51 9.02 3.21 -4.01
N LEU A 52 9.88 3.80 -3.16
CA LEU A 52 11.13 3.20 -2.74
C LEU A 52 10.91 1.88 -2.00
N VAL A 53 9.95 1.86 -1.05
CA VAL A 53 9.56 0.62 -0.35
C VAL A 53 9.04 -0.43 -1.33
N SER A 54 8.16 -0.03 -2.26
CA SER A 54 7.60 -0.94 -3.26
C SER A 54 8.67 -1.50 -4.21
N TRP A 55 9.72 -0.74 -4.50
CA TRP A 55 10.82 -1.19 -5.36
C TRP A 55 11.79 -2.10 -4.60
N THR A 56 12.10 -1.77 -3.35
CA THR A 56 13.12 -2.49 -2.57
C THR A 56 12.60 -3.73 -1.85
N THR A 57 11.28 -3.87 -1.67
CA THR A 57 10.67 -4.96 -0.89
C THR A 57 9.97 -5.98 -1.77
N ASN A 58 10.30 -7.26 -1.59
CA ASN A 58 9.58 -8.35 -2.24
C ASN A 58 8.24 -8.60 -1.54
N VAL A 59 7.15 -8.66 -2.30
CA VAL A 59 5.79 -8.94 -1.80
C VAL A 59 5.74 -10.26 -1.01
N ALA A 60 6.51 -11.28 -1.38
CA ALA A 60 6.56 -12.56 -0.67
C ALA A 60 7.10 -12.47 0.77
N GLU A 61 7.81 -11.39 1.11
CA GLU A 61 8.38 -11.16 2.45
C GLU A 61 7.37 -10.52 3.42
N ILE A 62 6.24 -10.00 2.93
CA ILE A 62 5.22 -9.32 3.75
C ILE A 62 4.61 -10.26 4.80
N GLY A 63 4.32 -11.52 4.44
CA GLY A 63 3.76 -12.50 5.36
C GLY A 63 4.68 -12.79 6.56
N PRO A 64 5.93 -13.22 6.34
CA PRO A 64 6.92 -13.41 7.41
C PRO A 64 7.23 -12.13 8.22
N ALA A 65 7.23 -10.96 7.56
CA ALA A 65 7.40 -9.68 8.25
C ALA A 65 6.24 -9.41 9.21
N LEU A 66 4.99 -9.69 8.81
CA LEU A 66 3.81 -9.58 9.68
C LEU A 66 3.91 -10.49 10.91
N ALA A 67 4.39 -11.73 10.76
CA ALA A 67 4.61 -12.63 11.90
C ALA A 67 5.60 -12.05 12.92
N THR A 68 6.64 -11.36 12.43
CA THR A 68 7.70 -10.79 13.26
C THR A 68 7.26 -9.49 13.92
N LEU A 69 6.67 -8.57 13.16
CA LEU A 69 6.19 -7.27 13.64
C LEU A 69 4.94 -7.37 14.51
N GLY A 70 4.11 -8.39 14.28
CA GLY A 70 2.89 -8.63 15.06
C GLY A 70 3.13 -9.38 16.37
N ARG A 71 4.36 -9.83 16.68
CA ARG A 71 4.70 -10.47 17.98
C ARG A 71 4.17 -9.75 19.23
N PRO A 72 4.26 -8.41 19.39
CA PRO A 72 3.69 -7.71 20.54
C PRO A 72 2.16 -7.88 20.64
N ALA A 73 1.45 -8.02 19.51
CA ALA A 73 0.00 -8.23 19.51
C ALA A 73 -0.41 -9.60 20.09
N LYS A 74 0.52 -10.57 20.18
CA LYS A 74 0.27 -11.86 20.85
C LYS A 74 -0.02 -11.71 22.34
N ILE A 75 0.43 -10.62 22.97
CA ILE A 75 0.12 -10.28 24.37
C ILE A 75 -1.40 -10.15 24.55
N PHE A 76 -2.11 -9.67 23.53
CA PHE A 76 -3.57 -9.54 23.51
C PHE A 76 -4.29 -10.81 23.03
N ARG A 77 -3.60 -11.95 22.94
CA ARG A 77 -4.12 -13.24 22.44
C ARG A 77 -4.64 -13.18 21.00
N ILE A 78 -4.09 -12.28 20.18
CA ILE A 78 -4.40 -12.21 18.76
C ILE A 78 -3.61 -13.31 18.02
N PRO A 79 -4.24 -14.14 17.17
CA PRO A 79 -3.62 -15.24 16.44
C PRO A 79 -2.76 -14.75 15.25
N VAL A 80 -1.67 -14.04 15.54
CA VAL A 80 -0.84 -13.38 14.52
C VAL A 80 -0.15 -14.38 13.59
N ASP A 81 0.24 -15.55 14.10
CA ASP A 81 1.01 -16.53 13.33
C ASP A 81 0.15 -17.16 12.23
N GLU A 82 -1.12 -17.43 12.54
CA GLU A 82 -2.10 -17.99 11.61
C GLU A 82 -2.43 -16.98 10.50
N TRP A 83 -2.60 -15.72 10.87
CA TRP A 83 -2.87 -14.64 9.90
C TRP A 83 -1.67 -14.41 8.98
N ALA A 84 -0.46 -14.42 9.54
CA ALA A 84 0.77 -14.31 8.78
C ALA A 84 0.98 -15.50 7.83
N ALA A 85 0.67 -16.72 8.27
CA ALA A 85 0.74 -17.91 7.42
C ALA A 85 -0.29 -17.86 6.28
N ALA A 86 -1.54 -17.47 6.57
CA ALA A 86 -2.58 -17.30 5.56
C ALA A 86 -2.19 -16.23 4.52
N LEU A 87 -1.66 -15.09 4.98
CA LEU A 87 -1.18 -14.03 4.10
C LEU A 87 0.01 -14.48 3.25
N ALA A 88 1.00 -15.17 3.85
CA ALA A 88 2.16 -15.69 3.12
C ALA A 88 1.75 -16.69 2.03
N LEU A 89 0.77 -17.55 2.32
CA LEU A 89 0.22 -18.49 1.35
C LEU A 89 -0.54 -17.77 0.23
N ALA A 90 -1.38 -16.79 0.58
CA ALA A 90 -2.13 -16.00 -0.38
C ALA A 90 -1.21 -15.25 -1.36
N LEU A 91 -0.17 -14.58 -0.85
CA LEU A 91 0.78 -13.82 -1.68
C LEU A 91 1.61 -14.73 -2.60
N ARG A 92 1.91 -15.97 -2.16
CA ARG A 92 2.57 -16.98 -3.01
C ARG A 92 1.64 -17.62 -4.02
N ALA A 93 0.37 -17.80 -3.69
CA ALA A 93 -0.64 -18.36 -4.60
C ALA A 93 -1.07 -17.35 -5.66
N PHE A 94 -0.99 -16.05 -5.36
CA PHE A 94 -1.49 -14.98 -6.23
C PHE A 94 -0.90 -14.98 -7.65
N PRO A 95 0.43 -15.11 -7.88
CA PRO A 95 0.99 -15.16 -9.24
C PRO A 95 0.41 -16.30 -10.07
N MET A 96 0.31 -17.49 -9.48
CA MET A 96 -0.22 -18.67 -10.16
C MET A 96 -1.73 -18.56 -10.39
N LEU A 97 -2.50 -17.93 -9.48
CA LEU A 97 -3.92 -17.65 -9.71
C LEU A 97 -4.15 -16.69 -10.88
N ILE A 98 -3.26 -15.71 -11.09
CA ILE A 98 -3.31 -14.83 -12.26
C ILE A 98 -3.12 -15.63 -13.54
N GLU A 99 -2.14 -16.53 -13.59
CA GLU A 99 -1.88 -17.38 -14.75
C GLU A 99 -3.08 -18.29 -15.06
N GLU A 100 -3.64 -18.95 -14.05
CA GLU A 100 -4.84 -19.78 -14.20
C GLU A 100 -6.06 -18.97 -14.65
N PHE A 101 -6.24 -17.77 -14.09
CA PHE A 101 -7.30 -16.86 -14.51
C PHE A 101 -7.14 -16.44 -15.97
N GLN A 102 -5.91 -16.14 -16.43
CA GLN A 102 -5.66 -15.78 -17.83
C GLN A 102 -5.99 -16.92 -18.79
N VAL A 103 -5.61 -18.15 -18.45
CA VAL A 103 -5.96 -19.35 -19.23
C VAL A 103 -7.47 -19.54 -19.26
N LEU A 104 -8.14 -19.46 -18.11
CA LEU A 104 -9.59 -19.60 -18.01
C LEU A 104 -10.32 -18.50 -18.81
N TYR A 105 -9.85 -17.26 -18.73
CA TYR A 105 -10.39 -16.13 -19.47
C TYR A 105 -10.23 -16.32 -20.98
N ALA A 106 -9.04 -16.74 -21.43
CA ALA A 106 -8.78 -17.02 -22.85
C ALA A 106 -9.69 -18.15 -23.38
N ALA A 107 -9.84 -19.24 -22.62
CA ALA A 107 -10.71 -20.36 -22.97
C ALA A 107 -12.18 -19.92 -23.08
N ARG A 108 -12.67 -19.06 -22.17
CA ARG A 108 -14.03 -18.52 -22.23
C ARG A 108 -14.25 -17.61 -23.43
N ARG A 109 -13.25 -16.84 -23.83
CA ARG A 109 -13.34 -15.93 -24.98
C ARG A 109 -13.51 -16.65 -26.32
N LEU A 110 -13.13 -17.93 -26.40
CA LEU A 110 -13.34 -18.78 -27.57
C LEU A 110 -14.77 -19.36 -27.64
N ARG A 111 -15.56 -19.27 -26.56
CA ARG A 111 -16.95 -19.72 -26.61
C ARG A 111 -17.76 -18.77 -27.50
N PRO A 112 -18.53 -19.29 -28.47
CA PRO A 112 -19.37 -18.46 -29.29
C PRO A 112 -20.44 -17.81 -28.41
N THR A 113 -20.52 -16.48 -28.46
CA THR A 113 -21.58 -15.74 -27.78
C THR A 113 -22.49 -15.07 -28.79
N ALA A 114 -23.80 -15.11 -28.52
CA ALA A 114 -24.80 -14.46 -29.36
C ALA A 114 -24.51 -12.96 -29.47
N GLU A 115 -24.66 -12.40 -30.68
CA GLU A 115 -24.53 -10.96 -30.89
C GLU A 115 -25.67 -10.22 -30.17
N PRO A 116 -25.37 -9.29 -29.26
CA PRO A 116 -26.38 -8.57 -28.51
C PRO A 116 -27.13 -7.59 -29.41
N ARG A 117 -28.46 -7.72 -29.49
CA ARG A 117 -29.35 -6.86 -30.28
C ARG A 117 -29.40 -5.38 -29.84
N SER A 118 -28.88 -5.03 -28.66
CA SER A 118 -28.92 -3.67 -28.10
C SER A 118 -27.75 -3.41 -27.15
N ARG A 119 -27.35 -2.14 -26.99
CA ARG A 119 -26.35 -1.72 -25.99
C ARG A 119 -26.69 -2.19 -24.57
N LYS A 120 -27.97 -2.20 -24.19
CA LYS A 120 -28.43 -2.70 -22.88
C LYS A 120 -28.28 -4.22 -22.76
N ALA A 121 -28.57 -4.95 -23.84
CA ALA A 121 -28.38 -6.39 -23.89
C ALA A 121 -26.90 -6.78 -23.81
N ARG A 122 -26.02 -6.02 -24.50
CA ARG A 122 -24.56 -6.22 -24.44
C ARG A 122 -24.00 -6.07 -23.03
N ARG A 123 -24.37 -5.00 -22.32
CA ARG A 123 -23.93 -4.80 -20.92
C ARG A 123 -24.41 -5.91 -19.99
N ARG A 124 -25.66 -6.36 -20.14
CA ARG A 124 -26.22 -7.45 -19.34
C ARG A 124 -25.51 -8.78 -19.60
N GLN A 125 -25.18 -9.06 -20.86
CA GLN A 125 -24.44 -10.24 -21.27
C GLN A 125 -23.02 -10.24 -20.69
N GLN A 126 -22.29 -9.13 -20.81
CA GLN A 126 -20.96 -8.97 -20.20
C GLN A 126 -20.99 -9.19 -18.68
N GLY A 127 -22.00 -8.65 -17.99
CA GLY A 127 -22.16 -8.86 -16.56
C GLY A 127 -22.35 -10.34 -16.19
N ARG A 128 -23.17 -11.07 -16.96
CA ARG A 128 -23.37 -12.51 -16.77
C ARG A 128 -22.10 -13.32 -17.04
N GLU A 129 -21.37 -12.98 -18.10
CA GLU A 129 -20.10 -13.64 -18.43
C GLU A 129 -19.06 -13.49 -17.31
N VAL A 130 -18.98 -12.30 -16.70
CA VAL A 130 -18.10 -12.03 -15.55
C VAL A 130 -18.55 -12.83 -14.33
N ILE A 131 -19.84 -12.83 -14.00
CA ILE A 131 -20.38 -13.61 -12.87
C ILE A 131 -20.05 -15.10 -13.05
N ASP A 132 -20.31 -15.65 -14.23
CA ASP A 132 -20.06 -17.06 -14.51
C ASP A 132 -18.56 -17.39 -14.48
N LEU A 133 -17.69 -16.49 -14.98
CA LEU A 133 -16.24 -16.64 -14.91
C LEU A 133 -15.76 -16.66 -13.44
N LEU A 134 -16.25 -15.73 -12.63
CA LEU A 134 -15.94 -15.65 -11.20
C LEU A 134 -16.45 -16.89 -10.45
N ALA A 135 -17.66 -17.36 -10.76
CA ALA A 135 -18.20 -18.59 -10.16
C ALA A 135 -17.34 -19.81 -10.51
N THR A 136 -16.91 -19.91 -11.78
CA THR A 136 -16.03 -21.00 -12.22
C THR A 136 -14.67 -20.93 -11.52
N ALA A 137 -14.05 -19.76 -11.47
CA ALA A 137 -12.77 -19.54 -10.80
C ALA A 137 -12.88 -19.87 -9.31
N MET A 138 -13.95 -19.42 -8.64
CA MET A 138 -14.18 -19.68 -7.22
C MET A 138 -14.26 -21.18 -6.91
N VAL A 139 -15.01 -21.96 -7.70
CA VAL A 139 -15.13 -23.41 -7.48
C VAL A 139 -13.77 -24.11 -7.64
N VAL A 140 -12.99 -23.74 -8.65
CA VAL A 140 -11.64 -24.29 -8.87
C VAL A 140 -10.70 -23.92 -7.72
N THR A 141 -10.69 -22.66 -7.30
CA THR A 141 -9.83 -22.18 -6.21
C THR A 141 -10.22 -22.81 -4.86
N LEU A 142 -11.51 -22.97 -4.56
CA LEU A 142 -11.98 -23.60 -3.32
C LEU A 142 -11.56 -25.06 -3.23
N ARG A 143 -11.76 -25.83 -4.30
CA ARG A 143 -11.32 -27.23 -4.34
C ARG A 143 -9.82 -27.35 -4.10
N ARG A 144 -9.02 -26.48 -4.73
CA ARG A 144 -7.58 -26.45 -4.50
C ARG A 144 -7.22 -26.06 -3.07
N ALA A 145 -7.95 -25.11 -2.49
CA ALA A 145 -7.75 -24.71 -1.10
C ALA A 145 -8.01 -25.90 -0.14
N ASP A 146 -9.04 -26.72 -0.40
CA ASP A 146 -9.31 -27.94 0.36
C ASP A 146 -8.18 -28.96 0.22
N GLU A 147 -7.76 -29.26 -1.00
CA GLU A 147 -6.64 -30.18 -1.29
C GLU A 147 -5.33 -29.70 -0.62
N MET A 148 -5.08 -28.39 -0.60
CA MET A 148 -3.93 -27.80 0.09
C MET A 148 -4.09 -27.84 1.62
N GLY A 149 -5.30 -27.62 2.14
CA GLY A 149 -5.60 -27.68 3.57
C GLY A 149 -5.36 -29.06 4.15
N ASP A 150 -5.82 -30.11 3.47
CA ASP A 150 -5.57 -31.50 3.83
C ASP A 150 -4.06 -31.80 3.84
N ALA A 151 -3.35 -31.37 2.79
CA ALA A 151 -1.91 -31.56 2.70
C ALA A 151 -1.12 -30.83 3.80
N ILE A 152 -1.53 -29.60 4.16
CA ILE A 152 -0.91 -28.82 5.24
C ILE A 152 -1.15 -29.50 6.59
N THR A 153 -2.37 -29.99 6.83
CA THR A 153 -2.73 -30.69 8.07
C THR A 153 -1.94 -31.98 8.22
N ALA A 154 -1.83 -32.77 7.14
CA ALA A 154 -1.02 -33.99 7.12
C ALA A 154 0.47 -33.75 7.38
N ARG A 155 0.98 -32.54 7.07
CA ARG A 155 2.39 -32.14 7.30
C ARG A 155 2.65 -31.50 8.67
N GLY A 156 1.67 -31.47 9.57
CA GLY A 156 1.83 -30.90 10.91
C GLY A 156 1.36 -29.45 11.07
N GLY A 157 0.59 -28.93 10.12
CA GLY A 157 -0.13 -27.66 10.23
C GLY A 157 0.61 -26.42 9.73
N ALA A 158 -0.11 -25.30 9.65
CA ALA A 158 0.39 -24.05 9.06
C ALA A 158 1.50 -23.36 9.86
N GLY A 159 1.67 -23.69 11.15
CA GLY A 159 2.65 -23.07 12.04
C GLY A 159 4.12 -23.26 11.61
N GLN A 160 4.42 -24.28 10.80
CA GLN A 160 5.77 -24.51 10.27
C GLN A 160 6.14 -23.64 9.06
N LEU A 161 5.15 -22.96 8.43
CA LEU A 161 5.36 -22.18 7.20
C LEU A 161 5.98 -20.78 7.44
N SER A 162 5.94 -20.29 8.69
CA SER A 162 6.54 -19.01 9.11
C SER A 162 8.00 -19.13 9.59
N ALA A 163 8.63 -20.31 9.46
CA ALA A 163 9.90 -20.65 10.10
C ALA A 163 11.18 -20.07 9.46
N SER A 164 11.10 -18.94 8.74
CA SER A 164 12.32 -18.19 8.38
C SER A 164 12.36 -16.88 9.16
N PRO A 165 12.90 -16.88 10.39
CA PRO A 165 13.10 -15.65 11.13
C PRO A 165 14.19 -14.84 10.42
N ALA A 166 13.79 -13.83 9.66
CA ALA A 166 14.69 -12.77 9.25
C ALA A 166 15.26 -12.13 10.52
N ARG A 167 16.55 -12.35 10.77
CA ARG A 167 17.25 -11.72 11.90
C ARG A 167 17.75 -10.36 11.43
N PRO A 168 17.58 -9.30 12.25
CA PRO A 168 18.09 -7.99 11.90
C PRO A 168 19.60 -8.06 11.70
N LYS A 169 20.06 -7.56 10.56
CA LYS A 169 21.48 -7.45 10.22
C LYS A 169 22.07 -6.20 10.88
N LEU A 170 23.41 -6.10 10.92
CA LEU A 170 24.10 -4.92 11.45
C LEU A 170 23.68 -3.63 10.72
N ALA A 171 23.43 -3.72 9.41
CA ALA A 171 22.93 -2.59 8.61
C ALA A 171 21.55 -2.10 9.09
N ASP A 172 20.68 -3.00 9.55
CA ASP A 172 19.35 -2.66 10.05
C ASP A 172 19.46 -1.87 11.35
N TRP A 173 20.39 -2.25 12.24
CA TRP A 173 20.68 -1.51 13.47
C TRP A 173 21.23 -0.12 13.23
N VAL A 174 22.17 0.02 12.28
CA VAL A 174 22.71 1.34 11.90
C VAL A 174 21.60 2.24 11.34
N THR A 175 20.77 1.68 10.45
CA THR A 175 19.65 2.42 9.84
C THR A 175 18.64 2.85 10.91
N LEU A 176 18.28 1.95 11.83
CA LEU A 176 17.37 2.25 12.93
C LEU A 176 17.93 3.34 13.85
N GLY A 177 19.23 3.28 14.17
CA GLY A 177 19.93 4.31 14.93
C GLY A 177 19.87 5.68 14.24
N LEU A 178 20.16 5.73 12.94
CA LEU A 178 20.12 6.98 12.15
C LEU A 178 18.70 7.59 12.12
N PHE A 179 17.67 6.77 11.95
CA PHE A 179 16.28 7.25 11.95
C PHE A 179 15.87 7.81 13.32
N VAL A 180 16.23 7.11 14.41
CA VAL A 180 15.93 7.56 15.77
C VAL A 180 16.66 8.87 16.09
N THR A 181 17.94 9.01 15.71
CA THR A 181 18.69 10.24 15.97
C THR A 181 18.19 11.41 15.12
N ALA A 182 17.89 11.19 13.84
CA ALA A 182 17.30 12.22 12.98
C ALA A 182 15.93 12.69 13.48
N GLY A 183 15.09 11.75 13.93
CA GLY A 183 13.79 12.06 14.53
C GLY A 183 13.92 12.84 15.84
N ALA A 184 14.80 12.40 16.75
CA ALA A 184 15.07 13.09 18.00
C ALA A 184 15.63 14.50 17.78
N ALA A 185 16.55 14.67 16.81
CA ALA A 185 17.08 15.97 16.43
C ALA A 185 15.98 16.88 15.87
N SER A 186 15.09 16.37 15.01
CA SER A 186 13.95 17.13 14.48
C SER A 186 13.02 17.63 15.60
N VAL A 187 12.69 16.77 16.57
CA VAL A 187 11.84 17.14 17.72
C VAL A 187 12.55 18.14 18.63
N ALA A 188 13.85 17.96 18.88
CA ALA A 188 14.63 18.88 19.70
C ALA A 188 14.71 20.28 19.07
N ILE A 189 14.96 20.36 17.76
CA ILE A 189 14.97 21.64 17.02
C ILE A 189 13.61 22.32 17.09
N ASP A 190 12.53 21.58 16.86
CA ASP A 190 11.17 22.12 16.93
C ASP A 190 10.85 22.65 18.34
N THR A 191 11.21 21.89 19.37
CA THR A 191 10.99 22.28 20.78
C THR A 191 11.80 23.54 21.14
N ILE A 192 13.08 23.63 20.73
CA ILE A 192 13.95 24.79 20.99
C ILE A 192 13.41 26.04 20.27
N LEU A 193 12.99 25.90 19.01
CA LEU A 193 12.42 27.01 18.24
C LEU A 193 11.08 27.48 18.81
N HIS A 194 10.25 26.56 19.30
CA HIS A 194 8.97 26.90 19.92
C HIS A 194 9.17 27.66 21.25
N ILE A 195 10.13 27.21 22.08
CA ILE A 195 10.48 27.90 23.34
C ILE A 195 11.09 29.28 23.05
N ALA A 196 11.93 29.41 22.02
CA ALA A 196 12.54 30.68 21.62
C ALA A 196 11.53 31.68 21.03
N SER A 197 10.41 31.21 20.47
CA SER A 197 9.34 32.07 19.95
C SER A 197 8.36 32.59 21.02
N ILE A 198 8.38 32.01 22.23
CA ILE A 198 7.51 32.41 23.36
C ILE A 198 8.20 33.48 24.24
N LYS A 199 9.53 33.61 24.15
CA LYS A 199 10.32 34.69 24.80
C LYS A 199 10.42 35.91 23.90
#